data_AF-E1R233-F1
#
_entry.id   AF-E1R233-F1
#
_cell.length_a   1.000
_cell.length_b   1.000
_cell.length_c   1.000
_cell.angle_alpha   90.00
_cell.angle_beta   90.00
_cell.angle_gamma   90.00
#
_symmetry.space_group_name_H-M   'P 1'
#
loop_
_entity.id
_entity.type
_entity.pdbx_description
1 polymer ?
#
loop_
_entity_poly.entity_id
_entity_poly.type
_entity_poly.pdbx_seq_one_letter_code
_entity_poly.pdbx_strand_id
1 'polypeptide(L)'
;MKTYAVTDGSMITAVVQSADETAKLAELFPEKSIKEIPSCFSGSKGDDIRFYDEDGKRLSVAAATEAGLVLEAGEHEASIWEGGKYVLVPDYTGVPYWDKATGEAVHLSLGRKPDESMTDIAPPDPGALWSETGWMVPDEVLSERIRMERDALLSGSDYIMMADYPLADKSKWKAYRQALRDIPLQPGFPQEISWPQVPEKRS
;
A
#
# COMPACT_ATOMS: atom_id res chain seq x y z
N MET A 1 7.42 -27.61 -44.58
CA MET A 1 6.39 -26.57 -44.81
C MET A 1 6.95 -25.26 -44.29
N LYS A 2 6.92 -24.20 -45.10
CA LYS A 2 7.34 -22.87 -44.65
C LYS A 2 6.17 -22.22 -43.92
N THR A 3 6.42 -21.66 -42.75
CA THR A 3 5.40 -20.99 -41.94
C THR A 3 5.77 -19.51 -41.87
N TYR A 4 4.77 -18.64 -41.89
CA TYR A 4 4.98 -17.19 -41.87
C TYR A 4 4.08 -16.56 -40.83
N ALA A 5 4.64 -15.65 -40.04
CA ALA A 5 3.90 -14.79 -39.14
C ALA A 5 3.69 -13.43 -39.82
N VAL A 6 2.43 -13.01 -39.90
CA VAL A 6 2.05 -11.66 -40.34
C VAL A 6 1.88 -10.81 -39.10
N THR A 7 2.67 -9.75 -38.96
CA THR A 7 2.67 -8.88 -37.79
C THR A 7 2.25 -7.46 -38.13
N ASP A 8 1.60 -6.82 -37.17
CA ASP A 8 1.40 -5.36 -37.12
C ASP A 8 2.30 -4.83 -36.00
N GLY A 9 3.38 -4.16 -36.37
CA GLY A 9 4.53 -3.97 -35.48
C GLY A 9 5.10 -5.31 -35.02
N SER A 10 5.13 -5.54 -33.70
CA SER A 10 5.58 -6.79 -33.08
C SER A 10 4.45 -7.80 -32.82
N MET A 11 3.19 -7.41 -33.03
CA MET A 11 2.03 -8.24 -32.67
C MET A 11 1.61 -9.14 -33.83
N ILE A 12 1.44 -10.43 -33.56
CA ILE A 12 1.01 -11.41 -34.55
C ILE A 12 -0.46 -11.18 -34.87
N THR A 13 -0.76 -11.00 -36.15
CA THR A 13 -2.14 -10.83 -36.65
C THR A 13 -2.67 -12.10 -37.33
N ALA A 14 -1.78 -12.90 -37.90
CA ALA A 14 -2.07 -14.20 -38.48
C ALA A 14 -0.80 -15.05 -38.57
N VAL A 15 -0.96 -16.38 -38.56
CA VAL A 15 0.09 -17.36 -38.86
C VAL A 15 -0.40 -18.21 -40.02
N VAL A 16 0.39 -18.27 -41.10
CA VAL A 16 0.02 -18.95 -42.35
C VAL A 16 1.07 -19.97 -42.76
N GLN A 17 0.66 -21.05 -43.42
CA GLN A 17 1.52 -22.17 -43.79
C GLN A 17 1.81 -22.24 -45.31
N SER A 18 1.49 -21.17 -46.05
CA SER A 18 1.66 -21.07 -47.51
C SER A 18 2.14 -19.69 -47.95
N ALA A 19 3.05 -19.68 -48.94
CA ALA A 19 3.55 -18.46 -49.57
C ALA A 19 2.45 -17.71 -50.37
N ASP A 20 1.52 -18.44 -50.97
CA ASP A 20 0.40 -17.83 -51.72
C ASP A 20 -0.56 -17.07 -50.80
N GLU A 21 -0.73 -17.55 -49.56
CA GLU A 21 -1.51 -16.85 -48.54
C GLU A 21 -0.79 -15.60 -48.05
N THR A 22 0.54 -15.64 -47.91
CA THR A 22 1.32 -14.44 -47.56
C THR A 22 1.24 -13.36 -48.63
N ALA A 23 1.31 -13.73 -49.92
CA ALA A 23 1.22 -12.77 -51.02
C ALA A 23 -0.15 -12.07 -51.05
N LYS A 24 -1.23 -12.83 -50.86
CA LYS A 24 -2.59 -12.27 -50.76
C LYS A 24 -2.76 -11.36 -49.55
N LEU A 25 -2.21 -11.74 -48.39
CA LEU A 25 -2.27 -10.92 -47.18
C LEU A 25 -1.42 -9.64 -47.31
N ALA A 26 -0.28 -9.70 -47.99
CA ALA A 26 0.55 -8.53 -48.28
C ALA A 26 -0.13 -7.55 -49.23
N GLU A 27 -0.87 -8.03 -50.23
CA GLU A 27 -1.65 -7.18 -51.13
C GLU A 27 -2.83 -6.51 -50.41
N LEU A 28 -3.48 -7.23 -49.47
CA LEU A 28 -4.63 -6.72 -48.72
C LEU A 28 -4.23 -5.77 -47.58
N PHE A 29 -3.04 -5.93 -47.01
CA PHE A 29 -2.53 -5.18 -45.85
C PHE A 29 -1.06 -4.80 -46.04
N PRO A 30 -0.76 -3.82 -46.93
CA PRO A 30 0.61 -3.43 -47.27
C PRO A 30 1.40 -2.87 -46.08
N GLU A 31 0.74 -2.41 -45.03
CA GLU A 31 1.34 -1.93 -43.78
C GLU A 31 1.87 -3.05 -42.86
N LYS A 32 1.47 -4.31 -43.09
CA LYS A 32 1.86 -5.43 -42.23
C LYS A 32 3.21 -6.03 -42.62
N SER A 33 3.99 -6.41 -41.61
CA SER A 33 5.27 -7.09 -41.81
C SER A 33 5.09 -8.61 -41.87
N ILE A 34 5.83 -9.29 -42.73
CA ILE A 34 5.78 -10.76 -42.84
C ILE A 34 7.16 -11.33 -42.54
N LYS A 35 7.22 -12.27 -41.58
CA LYS A 35 8.46 -12.94 -41.17
C LYS A 35 8.34 -14.45 -41.38
N GLU A 36 9.34 -15.06 -42.03
CA GLU A 36 9.45 -16.53 -42.10
C GLU A 36 9.82 -17.06 -40.70
N ILE A 37 9.09 -18.07 -40.24
CA ILE A 37 9.23 -18.68 -38.92
C ILE A 37 9.29 -20.21 -39.05
N PRO A 38 9.90 -20.91 -38.07
CA PRO A 38 9.96 -22.36 -38.07
C PRO A 38 8.57 -23.00 -38.08
N SER A 39 8.47 -24.20 -38.64
CA SER A 39 7.21 -24.95 -38.68
C SER A 39 6.71 -25.41 -37.31
N CYS A 40 7.57 -25.38 -36.28
CA CYS A 40 7.22 -25.65 -34.89
C CYS A 40 6.77 -24.40 -34.12
N PHE A 41 6.63 -23.25 -34.80
CA PHE A 41 6.17 -22.02 -34.18
C PHE A 41 4.78 -22.20 -33.55
N SER A 42 4.66 -21.81 -32.28
CA SER A 42 3.46 -22.04 -31.46
C SER A 42 2.69 -20.75 -31.13
N GLY A 43 3.12 -19.60 -31.64
CA GLY A 43 2.44 -18.32 -31.40
C GLY A 43 1.11 -18.20 -32.16
N SER A 44 0.21 -17.43 -31.59
CA SER A 44 -1.15 -17.20 -32.06
C SER A 44 -1.40 -15.72 -32.33
N LYS A 45 -2.53 -15.40 -32.97
CA LYS A 45 -2.96 -14.02 -33.15
C LYS A 45 -3.07 -13.32 -31.78
N GLY A 46 -2.43 -12.17 -31.64
CA GLY A 46 -2.36 -11.38 -30.40
C GLY A 46 -1.08 -11.60 -29.59
N ASP A 47 -0.29 -12.63 -29.87
CA ASP A 47 1.02 -12.81 -29.24
C ASP A 47 2.06 -11.84 -29.83
N ASP A 48 3.02 -11.39 -29.01
CA ASP A 48 4.16 -10.59 -29.49
C ASP A 48 5.30 -11.52 -29.95
N ILE A 49 5.69 -11.38 -31.22
CA ILE A 49 6.65 -12.25 -31.90
C ILE A 49 8.05 -12.22 -31.29
N ARG A 50 8.40 -11.20 -30.49
CA ARG A 50 9.72 -11.08 -29.86
C ARG A 50 9.92 -12.05 -28.71
N PHE A 51 8.84 -12.56 -28.10
CA PHE A 51 8.93 -13.54 -27.01
C PHE A 51 9.09 -14.97 -27.51
N TYR A 52 9.65 -15.16 -28.70
CA TYR A 52 9.94 -16.45 -29.30
C TYR A 52 11.39 -16.46 -29.79
N ASP A 53 12.06 -17.60 -29.62
CA ASP A 53 13.41 -17.82 -30.15
C ASP A 53 13.41 -18.09 -31.67
N GLU A 54 14.60 -18.27 -32.23
CA GLU A 54 14.77 -18.60 -33.67
C GLU A 54 14.15 -19.95 -34.04
N ASP A 55 13.93 -20.84 -33.07
CA ASP A 55 13.27 -22.14 -33.23
C ASP A 55 11.73 -22.05 -33.06
N GLY A 56 11.20 -20.84 -32.82
CA GLY A 56 9.77 -20.58 -32.69
C GLY A 56 9.16 -21.06 -31.38
N LYS A 57 9.99 -21.32 -30.37
CA LYS A 57 9.58 -21.67 -29.02
C LYS A 57 9.50 -20.40 -28.17
N ARG A 58 8.49 -20.35 -27.30
CA ARG A 58 8.28 -19.21 -26.41
C ARG A 58 9.45 -19.06 -25.43
N LEU A 59 10.03 -17.87 -25.36
CA LEU A 59 11.05 -17.49 -24.39
C LEU A 59 10.45 -17.53 -22.97
N SER A 60 11.25 -17.97 -22.00
CA SER A 60 10.92 -17.81 -20.59
C SER A 60 11.02 -16.33 -20.21
N VAL A 61 10.41 -15.95 -19.08
CA VAL A 61 10.53 -14.58 -18.55
C VAL A 61 12.01 -14.21 -18.36
N ALA A 62 12.82 -15.11 -17.81
CA ALA A 62 14.26 -14.87 -17.62
C ALA A 62 15.01 -14.61 -18.93
N ALA A 63 14.80 -15.43 -19.96
CA ALA A 63 15.45 -15.24 -21.27
C ALA A 63 14.97 -13.95 -21.96
N ALA A 64 13.70 -13.60 -21.78
CA ALA A 64 13.16 -12.35 -22.29
C ALA A 64 13.71 -11.12 -21.53
N THR A 65 13.96 -11.24 -20.22
CA THR A 65 14.64 -10.21 -19.42
C THR A 65 16.10 -10.04 -19.85
N GLU A 66 16.85 -11.14 -20.02
CA GLU A 66 18.23 -11.11 -20.52
C GLU A 66 18.33 -10.47 -21.91
N ALA A 67 17.33 -10.70 -22.77
CA ALA A 67 17.22 -10.08 -24.09
C ALA A 67 16.69 -8.63 -24.05
N GLY A 68 16.40 -8.06 -22.88
CA GLY A 68 15.86 -6.70 -22.72
C GLY A 68 14.43 -6.51 -23.21
N LEU A 69 13.68 -7.60 -23.41
CA LEU A 69 12.28 -7.59 -23.88
C LEU A 69 11.28 -7.41 -22.73
N VAL A 70 11.64 -7.88 -21.53
CA VAL A 70 10.97 -7.55 -20.26
C VAL A 70 11.92 -6.72 -19.44
N LEU A 71 11.45 -5.59 -18.94
CA LEU A 71 12.23 -4.76 -18.02
C LEU A 71 12.10 -5.34 -16.62
N GLU A 72 13.24 -5.60 -15.97
CA GLU A 72 13.28 -5.98 -14.56
C GLU A 72 12.92 -4.75 -13.71
N ALA A 73 11.90 -4.89 -12.86
CA ALA A 73 11.43 -3.81 -12.03
C ALA A 73 12.31 -3.65 -10.78
N GLY A 74 12.73 -2.42 -10.51
CA GLY A 74 13.45 -2.07 -9.29
C GLY A 74 12.54 -1.89 -8.07
N GLU A 75 13.10 -1.36 -7.00
CA GLU A 75 12.34 -0.94 -5.81
C GLU A 75 11.37 0.18 -6.19
N HIS A 76 10.10 0.04 -5.79
CA HIS A 76 8.99 0.94 -6.17
C HIS A 76 8.74 1.08 -7.67
N GLU A 77 8.99 0.03 -8.44
CA GLU A 77 8.64 -0.03 -9.86
C GLU A 77 7.85 -1.31 -10.16
N ALA A 78 7.05 -1.25 -11.21
CA ALA A 78 6.40 -2.40 -11.81
C ALA A 78 6.61 -2.37 -13.32
N SER A 79 6.87 -3.54 -13.89
CA SER A 79 6.93 -3.75 -15.33
C SER A 79 5.53 -4.05 -15.84
N ILE A 80 4.93 -3.12 -16.61
CA ILE A 80 3.61 -3.30 -17.19
C ILE A 80 3.65 -3.34 -18.71
N TRP A 81 2.66 -4.00 -19.30
CA TRP A 81 2.51 -4.06 -20.74
C TRP A 81 1.68 -2.88 -21.25
N GLU A 82 2.31 -1.99 -22.02
CA GLU A 82 1.65 -0.84 -22.62
C GLU A 82 2.16 -0.60 -24.05
N GLY A 83 1.24 -0.41 -25.01
CA GLY A 83 1.59 -0.10 -26.39
C GLY A 83 2.46 -1.15 -27.10
N GLY A 84 2.31 -2.43 -26.74
CA GLY A 84 3.06 -3.52 -27.37
C GLY A 84 4.49 -3.67 -26.84
N LYS A 85 4.82 -3.15 -25.65
CA LYS A 85 6.12 -3.35 -25.00
C LYS A 85 5.97 -3.30 -23.48
N TYR A 86 6.92 -3.89 -22.76
CA TYR A 86 7.02 -3.67 -21.32
C TYR A 86 7.62 -2.29 -21.04
N VAL A 87 6.98 -1.56 -20.14
CA VAL A 87 7.43 -0.27 -19.63
C VAL A 87 7.50 -0.33 -18.11
N LEU A 88 8.51 0.32 -17.53
CA LEU A 88 8.61 0.49 -16.09
C LEU A 88 7.75 1.67 -15.66
N VAL A 89 6.90 1.41 -14.68
CA VAL A 89 5.98 2.39 -14.11
C VAL A 89 6.18 2.40 -12.61
N PRO A 90 6.21 3.59 -11.96
CA PRO A 90 6.34 3.67 -10.51
C PRO A 90 5.22 2.91 -9.79
N ASP A 91 5.58 2.10 -8.80
CA ASP A 91 4.63 1.33 -7.99
C ASP A 91 4.84 1.58 -6.50
N TYR A 92 3.97 2.43 -5.96
CA TYR A 92 3.85 2.71 -4.53
C TYR A 92 2.51 2.19 -3.97
N THR A 93 1.79 1.35 -4.72
CA THR A 93 0.45 0.87 -4.33
C THR A 93 0.50 -0.02 -3.09
N GLY A 94 1.61 -0.73 -2.88
CA GLY A 94 1.83 -1.61 -1.72
C GLY A 94 2.34 -0.91 -0.46
N VAL A 95 2.66 0.39 -0.54
CA VAL A 95 3.17 1.17 0.60
C VAL A 95 2.08 2.12 1.05
N PRO A 96 1.60 2.03 2.30
CA PRO A 96 0.65 3.00 2.80
C PRO A 96 1.34 4.35 2.95
N TYR A 97 0.67 5.41 2.47
CA TYR A 97 1.11 6.79 2.65
C TYR A 97 0.07 7.56 3.44
N TRP A 98 0.51 8.64 4.08
CA TRP A 98 -0.33 9.57 4.82
C TRP A 98 -0.04 11.00 4.37
N ASP A 99 -1.09 11.80 4.33
CA ASP A 99 -1.00 13.23 4.06
C ASP A 99 -0.49 13.96 5.33
N LYS A 100 0.60 14.70 5.21
CA LYS A 100 1.26 15.39 6.34
C LYS A 100 0.39 16.48 6.97
N ALA A 101 -0.52 17.09 6.22
CA ALA A 101 -1.35 18.18 6.73
C ALA A 101 -2.52 17.67 7.58
N THR A 102 -3.05 16.49 7.24
CA THR A 102 -4.30 15.96 7.83
C THR A 102 -4.10 14.68 8.64
N GLY A 103 -3.03 13.92 8.38
CA GLY A 103 -2.86 12.57 8.93
C GLY A 103 -3.73 11.52 8.26
N GLU A 104 -4.48 11.85 7.21
CA GLU A 104 -5.33 10.90 6.50
C GLU A 104 -4.51 9.95 5.63
N ALA A 105 -4.97 8.70 5.53
CA ALA A 105 -4.35 7.70 4.67
C ALA A 105 -4.59 8.03 3.18
N VAL A 106 -3.53 7.99 2.39
CA VAL A 106 -3.55 8.22 0.95
C VAL A 106 -3.26 6.92 0.22
N HIS A 107 -4.18 6.52 -0.66
CA HIS A 107 -3.98 5.39 -1.55
C HIS A 107 -3.35 5.85 -2.86
N LEU A 108 -2.11 5.43 -3.14
CA LEU A 108 -1.46 5.68 -4.41
C LEU A 108 -1.92 4.69 -5.46
N SER A 109 -2.09 5.17 -6.69
CA SER A 109 -2.39 4.32 -7.85
C SER A 109 -1.11 4.01 -8.59
N LEU A 110 -1.11 2.91 -9.34
CA LEU A 110 0.02 2.54 -10.20
C LEU A 110 0.39 3.71 -11.13
N GLY A 111 1.67 4.01 -11.20
CA GLY A 111 2.24 5.13 -11.96
C GLY A 111 2.25 6.47 -11.24
N ARG A 112 1.65 6.57 -10.06
CA ARG A 112 1.72 7.77 -9.23
C ARG A 112 2.84 7.64 -8.20
N LYS A 113 3.73 8.63 -8.17
CA LYS A 113 4.74 8.79 -7.12
C LYS A 113 4.18 9.58 -5.94
N PRO A 114 4.61 9.31 -4.70
CA PRO A 114 4.35 10.19 -3.57
C PRO A 114 4.97 11.57 -3.84
N ASP A 115 4.32 12.61 -3.34
CA ASP A 115 4.84 13.99 -3.39
C ASP A 115 5.32 14.44 -2.00
N GLU A 116 5.85 15.66 -1.91
CA GLU A 116 6.44 16.21 -0.68
C GLU A 116 5.41 16.37 0.46
N SER A 117 4.12 16.42 0.16
CA SER A 117 3.05 16.51 1.16
C SER A 117 2.76 15.16 1.84
N MET A 118 3.38 14.08 1.38
CA MET A 118 3.12 12.73 1.86
C MET A 118 4.29 12.13 2.64
N THR A 119 3.99 11.16 3.49
CA THR A 119 4.97 10.36 4.23
C THR A 119 4.51 8.90 4.30
N ASP A 120 5.45 7.99 4.31
CA ASP A 120 5.28 6.56 4.59
C ASP A 120 5.30 6.23 6.10
N ILE A 121 5.46 7.26 6.95
CA ILE A 121 5.40 7.12 8.40
C ILE A 121 3.93 7.25 8.83
N ALA A 122 3.40 6.23 9.48
CA ALA A 122 2.03 6.28 10.01
C ALA A 122 1.92 7.28 11.18
N PRO A 123 0.85 8.09 11.26
CA PRO A 123 0.58 8.90 12.42
C PRO A 123 0.38 7.99 13.64
N PRO A 124 1.07 8.24 14.77
CA PRO A 124 0.90 7.45 15.99
C PRO A 124 -0.46 7.71 16.63
N ASP A 125 -1.13 8.79 16.22
CA ASP A 125 -2.39 9.23 16.76
C ASP A 125 -3.27 9.95 15.70
N PRO A 126 -4.60 9.80 15.73
CA PRO A 126 -5.50 10.57 14.87
C PRO A 126 -5.40 12.10 15.05
N GLY A 127 -4.97 12.58 16.22
CA GLY A 127 -4.74 14.00 16.46
C GLY A 127 -3.28 14.43 16.25
N ALA A 128 -2.42 13.56 15.72
CA ALA A 128 -1.03 13.90 15.47
C ALA A 128 -0.91 14.90 14.32
N LEU A 129 0.00 15.86 14.48
CA LEU A 129 0.35 16.84 13.47
C LEU A 129 1.76 16.57 12.97
N TRP A 130 1.98 16.71 11.66
CA TRP A 130 3.31 16.56 11.08
C TRP A 130 4.20 17.75 11.48
N SER A 131 5.39 17.46 12.00
CA SER A 131 6.48 18.41 12.25
C SER A 131 7.55 18.27 11.17
N GLU A 132 8.67 18.98 11.26
CA GLU A 132 9.73 18.93 10.23
C GLU A 132 10.22 17.52 9.91
N THR A 133 10.27 16.63 10.90
CA THR A 133 10.90 15.30 10.78
C THR A 133 9.99 14.13 11.14
N GLY A 134 8.75 14.38 11.59
CA GLY A 134 7.85 13.31 12.00
C GLY A 134 6.59 13.81 12.69
N TRP A 135 5.70 12.88 13.03
CA TRP A 135 4.47 13.16 13.75
C TRP A 135 4.70 13.58 15.20
N MET A 136 3.97 14.59 15.65
CA MET A 136 3.90 15.03 17.03
C MET A 136 2.44 15.08 17.48
N VAL A 137 2.14 14.51 18.64
CA VAL A 137 0.79 14.62 19.23
C VAL A 137 0.77 15.91 20.07
N PRO A 138 -0.12 16.87 19.77
CA PRO A 138 -0.21 18.10 20.55
C PRO A 138 -0.62 17.83 22.00
N ASP A 139 -0.08 18.64 22.91
CA ASP A 139 -0.39 18.56 24.34
C ASP A 139 -1.90 18.62 24.62
N GLU A 140 -2.65 19.44 23.87
CA GLU A 140 -4.11 19.54 24.08
C GLU A 140 -4.80 18.19 23.83
N VAL A 141 -4.46 17.49 22.75
CA VAL A 141 -5.01 16.17 22.40
C VAL A 141 -4.70 15.14 23.49
N LEU A 142 -3.45 15.13 23.99
CA LEU A 142 -3.05 14.27 25.10
C LEU A 142 -3.82 14.63 26.38
N SER A 143 -3.95 15.91 26.68
CA SER A 143 -4.62 16.42 27.87
C SER A 143 -6.11 16.05 27.90
N GLU A 144 -6.80 16.14 26.77
CA GLU A 144 -8.21 15.78 26.63
C GLU A 144 -8.41 14.29 26.89
N ARG A 145 -7.55 13.44 26.31
CA ARG A 145 -7.63 11.98 26.52
C ARG A 145 -7.39 11.58 27.97
N ILE A 146 -6.39 12.19 28.60
CA ILE A 146 -6.12 11.95 30.02
C ILE A 146 -7.32 12.37 30.86
N ARG A 147 -7.94 13.52 30.56
CA ARG A 147 -9.16 13.97 31.26
C ARG A 147 -10.33 13.01 31.02
N MET A 148 -10.52 12.50 29.80
CA MET A 148 -11.54 11.50 29.49
C MET A 148 -11.33 10.20 30.26
N GLU A 149 -10.10 9.69 30.33
CA GLU A 149 -9.78 8.47 31.08
C GLU A 149 -9.98 8.68 32.59
N ARG A 150 -9.54 9.83 33.11
CA ARG A 150 -9.79 10.23 34.50
C ARG A 150 -11.29 10.22 34.81
N ASP A 151 -12.10 10.82 33.94
CA ASP A 151 -13.55 10.92 34.14
C ASP A 151 -14.22 9.55 34.06
N ALA A 152 -13.74 8.65 33.18
CA ALA A 152 -14.18 7.26 33.11
C ALA A 152 -13.85 6.49 34.41
N LEU A 153 -12.65 6.66 34.97
CA LEU A 153 -12.24 6.01 36.23
C LEU A 153 -13.00 6.56 37.45
N LEU A 154 -13.26 7.87 37.46
CA LEU A 154 -14.13 8.49 38.48
C LEU A 154 -15.55 7.93 38.37
N SER A 155 -16.16 7.96 37.19
CA SER A 155 -17.51 7.41 37.00
C SER A 155 -17.58 5.92 37.37
N GLY A 156 -16.59 5.14 36.96
CA GLY A 156 -16.46 3.71 37.28
C GLY A 156 -16.26 3.39 38.76
N SER A 157 -16.00 4.39 39.62
CA SER A 157 -15.89 4.24 41.07
C SER A 157 -16.97 4.98 41.86
N ASP A 158 -17.96 5.59 41.20
CA ASP A 158 -19.02 6.38 41.86
C ASP A 158 -19.90 5.52 42.76
N TYR A 159 -20.30 4.32 42.31
CA TYR A 159 -21.17 3.43 43.09
C TYR A 159 -20.54 3.03 44.44
N ILE A 160 -19.21 2.95 44.52
CA ILE A 160 -18.49 2.61 45.76
C ILE A 160 -18.70 3.71 46.82
N MET A 161 -18.91 4.95 46.39
CA MET A 161 -19.13 6.09 47.29
C MET A 161 -20.55 6.14 47.85
N MET A 162 -21.51 5.41 47.28
CA MET A 162 -22.91 5.42 47.74
C MET A 162 -23.08 4.77 49.11
N ALA A 163 -23.94 5.33 49.97
CA ALA A 163 -24.06 4.93 51.38
C ALA A 163 -24.47 3.47 51.58
N ASP A 164 -25.17 2.88 50.61
CA ASP A 164 -25.65 1.51 50.56
C ASP A 164 -24.59 0.48 50.10
N TYR A 165 -23.47 0.93 49.53
CA TYR A 165 -22.41 0.02 49.10
C TYR A 165 -21.73 -0.66 50.31
N PRO A 166 -21.65 -2.01 50.34
CA PRO A 166 -21.23 -2.80 51.51
C PRO A 166 -19.70 -2.79 51.70
N LEU A 167 -19.13 -1.61 51.92
CA LEU A 167 -17.72 -1.41 52.21
C LEU A 167 -17.58 -0.57 53.48
N ALA A 168 -17.00 -1.18 54.53
CA ALA A 168 -16.86 -0.58 55.84
C ALA A 168 -15.92 0.64 55.84
N ASP A 169 -14.80 0.55 55.12
CA ASP A 169 -13.84 1.67 54.98
C ASP A 169 -13.68 2.11 53.52
N LYS A 170 -14.06 3.36 53.25
CA LYS A 170 -13.96 4.01 51.94
C LYS A 170 -12.77 4.96 51.82
N SER A 171 -11.93 5.07 52.85
CA SER A 171 -10.77 5.99 52.91
C SER A 171 -9.84 5.82 51.69
N LYS A 172 -9.48 4.58 51.36
CA LYS A 172 -8.63 4.24 50.20
C LYS A 172 -9.26 4.67 48.88
N TRP A 173 -10.57 4.50 48.74
CA TRP A 173 -11.30 4.92 47.53
C TRP A 173 -11.44 6.44 47.43
N LYS A 174 -11.62 7.14 48.56
CA LYS A 174 -11.58 8.61 48.59
C LYS A 174 -10.22 9.14 48.17
N ALA A 175 -9.14 8.56 48.71
CA ALA A 175 -7.76 8.92 48.36
C ALA A 175 -7.47 8.64 46.87
N TYR A 176 -7.86 7.48 46.36
CA TYR A 176 -7.75 7.13 44.94
C TYR A 176 -8.47 8.14 44.03
N ARG A 177 -9.74 8.45 44.34
CA ARG A 177 -10.52 9.43 43.57
C ARG A 177 -9.97 10.85 43.67
N GLN A 178 -9.34 11.22 44.79
CA GLN A 178 -8.65 12.50 44.90
C GLN A 178 -7.41 12.51 44.00
N ALA A 179 -6.57 11.46 44.07
CA ALA A 179 -5.40 11.33 43.23
C ALA A 179 -5.74 11.37 41.72
N LEU A 180 -6.87 10.79 41.31
CA LEU A 180 -7.39 10.92 39.93
C LEU A 180 -7.67 12.39 39.56
N ARG A 181 -8.33 13.15 40.45
CA ARG A 181 -8.63 14.58 40.20
C ARG A 181 -7.37 15.43 40.12
N ASP A 182 -6.33 15.03 40.84
CA ASP A 182 -5.06 15.74 40.90
C ASP A 182 -4.13 15.39 39.71
N ILE A 183 -4.52 14.50 38.79
CA ILE A 183 -3.71 14.13 37.61
C ILE A 183 -3.28 15.35 36.77
N PRO A 184 -4.17 16.30 36.41
CA PRO A 184 -3.77 17.49 35.67
C PRO A 184 -2.85 18.45 36.43
N LEU A 185 -2.65 18.22 37.74
CA LEU A 185 -1.75 18.99 38.59
C LEU A 185 -0.38 18.32 38.74
N GLN A 186 -0.17 17.12 38.19
CA GLN A 186 1.11 16.43 38.25
C GLN A 186 2.18 17.16 37.43
N PRO A 187 3.44 17.18 37.90
CA PRO A 187 4.54 17.64 37.08
C PRO A 187 4.69 16.73 35.85
N GLY A 188 4.81 17.31 34.66
CA GLY A 188 4.94 16.56 33.41
C GLY A 188 3.63 16.37 32.64
N PHE A 189 2.47 16.72 33.23
CA PHE A 189 1.20 16.70 32.49
C PHE A 189 1.28 17.61 31.25
N PRO A 190 0.81 17.16 30.06
CA PRO A 190 0.19 15.85 29.77
C PRO A 190 1.14 14.75 29.28
N GLN A 191 2.42 15.07 29.09
CA GLN A 191 3.43 14.19 28.47
C GLN A 191 3.85 13.02 29.38
N GLU A 192 4.00 13.27 30.67
CA GLU A 192 4.42 12.28 31.66
C GLU A 192 3.51 12.37 32.88
N ILE A 193 2.72 11.32 33.11
CA ILE A 193 1.76 11.23 34.23
C ILE A 193 1.84 9.87 34.90
N SER A 194 1.44 9.82 36.16
CA SER A 194 1.32 8.59 36.95
C SER A 194 -0.12 8.36 37.39
N TRP A 195 -0.71 7.25 36.94
CA TRP A 195 -2.06 6.85 37.36
C TRP A 195 -2.04 6.22 38.76
N PRO A 196 -2.96 6.62 39.66
CA PRO A 196 -3.06 5.98 40.96
C PRO A 196 -3.52 4.52 40.81
N GLN A 197 -3.03 3.64 41.69
CA GLN A 197 -3.44 2.23 41.67
C GLN A 197 -4.86 2.07 42.23
N VAL A 198 -5.67 1.27 41.55
CA VAL A 198 -7.05 0.99 41.95
C VAL A 198 -7.05 0.22 43.28
N PRO A 199 -7.77 0.67 44.32
CA PRO A 199 -7.85 -0.05 45.58
C PRO A 199 -8.55 -1.41 45.44
N GLU A 200 -8.14 -2.38 46.25
CA GLU A 200 -8.87 -3.63 46.36
C GLU A 200 -10.25 -3.43 46.99
N LYS A 201 -11.24 -4.15 46.45
CA LYS A 201 -12.59 -4.26 47.00
C LYS A 201 -12.65 -5.44 47.98
N ARG A 202 -11.80 -5.46 49.01
CA ARG A 202 -11.92 -6.52 50.04
C ARG A 202 -12.98 -6.14 51.06
N SER A 203 -14.03 -6.95 51.06
CA SER A 203 -15.13 -7.07 52.01
C SER A 203 -14.65 -7.43 53.41
#